data_AF-A0A8C3AKX1-F1
#
_entry.id   AF-A0A8C3AKX1-F1
#
_cell.length_a   1.000
_cell.length_b   1.000
_cell.length_c   1.000
_cell.angle_alpha   90.00
_cell.angle_beta   90.00
_cell.angle_gamma   90.00
#
_symmetry.space_group_name_H-M   'P 1'
#
loop_
_entity.id
_entity.type
_entity.pdbx_description
1 polymer ?
#
loop_
_entity_poly.entity_id
_entity_poly.type
_entity_poly.pdbx_seq_one_letter_code
_entity_poly.pdbx_strand_id
1 'polypeptide(L)'
;MAAASSPFSEDQFLCSICLDVFSDPVTIPCGHNFCKACITEHWAIHAHSQCPMCKELFDRRPALQVNTFISEIATQFSQSKAELGATEAAIQQMIQERQLKIAQIKQAVELNKEGADKETEGVLVFTAMMQSVERGLAELIETIDKKHKTTAEGFIKELEEEISELMVRRSELEQLSRTDDHLHLLQSFSSLSPVPHSKDWTTVKVQSSYLGTARRAVAQLHETLSREMMKLCADVELKRAQQFALDVTLDLETAHQDLILSDDGKQVSQGDKQQYQGFYCTRCVSSGRFYYEVQVKGKTDWIVGVVRRSVHTGSFFITASPENGYWTVHLMDGNQYARTDPATDLVLKSTPQKVGVFVDHEEGLVSFYDVDTAALIYSFTGCNFTEKLCPYLNPKHSNEANPPPPLIICSINPAD
;
A
#
# COMPACT_ATOMS: atom_id res chain seq x y z
N MET A 1 -10.39 41.52 -24.64
CA MET A 1 -11.87 41.53 -24.67
C MET A 1 -12.32 42.97 -24.72
N ALA A 2 -13.20 43.33 -25.66
CA ALA A 2 -13.74 44.68 -25.77
C ALA A 2 -14.59 44.97 -24.53
N ALA A 3 -14.29 46.04 -23.80
CA ALA A 3 -15.13 46.51 -22.72
C ALA A 3 -16.46 46.97 -23.32
N ALA A 4 -17.56 46.32 -22.95
CA ALA A 4 -18.89 46.84 -23.25
C ALA A 4 -19.02 48.20 -22.56
N SER A 5 -19.02 49.28 -23.33
CA SER A 5 -19.30 50.61 -22.81
C SER A 5 -20.76 50.63 -22.37
N SER A 6 -21.00 50.53 -21.06
CA SER A 6 -22.34 50.68 -20.50
C SER A 6 -22.87 52.08 -20.86
N PRO A 7 -24.10 52.21 -21.41
CA PRO A 7 -24.68 53.50 -21.79
C PRO A 7 -25.11 54.36 -20.58
N PHE A 8 -24.99 53.84 -19.37
CA PHE A 8 -25.42 54.49 -18.13
C PHE A 8 -24.22 54.75 -17.21
N SER A 9 -23.99 56.02 -16.83
CA SER A 9 -23.04 56.41 -15.77
C SER A 9 -23.72 56.26 -14.41
N GLU A 10 -22.98 55.85 -13.38
CA GLU A 10 -23.45 55.80 -11.98
C GLU A 10 -24.04 57.15 -11.55
N ASP A 11 -23.47 58.26 -12.03
CA ASP A 11 -23.92 59.64 -11.76
C ASP A 11 -25.39 59.91 -12.15
N GLN A 12 -25.97 59.12 -13.04
CA GLN A 12 -27.37 59.29 -13.49
C GLN A 12 -28.39 58.85 -12.44
N PHE A 13 -27.96 58.09 -11.43
CA PHE A 13 -28.81 57.56 -10.36
C PHE A 13 -28.56 58.23 -9.01
N LEU A 14 -27.63 59.19 -8.95
CA LEU A 14 -27.25 59.89 -7.72
C LEU A 14 -27.98 61.21 -7.57
N CYS A 15 -28.40 61.51 -6.35
CA CYS A 15 -28.86 62.84 -6.00
C CYS A 15 -27.67 63.78 -5.85
N SER A 16 -27.67 64.91 -6.57
CA SER A 16 -26.57 65.88 -6.50
C SER A 16 -26.45 66.66 -5.18
N ILE A 17 -27.37 66.43 -4.22
CA ILE A 17 -27.30 67.02 -2.88
C ILE A 17 -26.60 66.07 -1.91
N CYS A 18 -27.08 64.82 -1.77
CA CYS A 18 -26.48 63.85 -0.85
C CYS A 18 -25.38 62.98 -1.48
N LEU A 19 -25.23 63.05 -2.81
CA LEU A 19 -24.28 62.26 -3.60
C LEU A 19 -24.47 60.74 -3.47
N ASP A 20 -25.68 60.31 -3.13
CA ASP A 20 -26.08 58.91 -2.96
C ASP A 20 -27.22 58.56 -3.91
N VAL A 21 -27.47 57.26 -4.10
CA VAL A 21 -28.57 56.75 -4.93
C VAL A 21 -29.89 57.32 -4.44
N PHE A 22 -30.76 57.71 -5.38
CA PHE A 22 -32.03 58.35 -5.04
C PHE A 22 -32.87 57.54 -4.04
N SER A 23 -33.25 58.19 -2.93
CA SER A 23 -34.28 57.74 -2.00
C SER A 23 -35.50 58.66 -2.14
N ASP A 24 -36.65 58.06 -2.45
CA ASP A 24 -37.88 58.79 -2.82
C ASP A 24 -37.60 59.91 -3.85
N PRO A 25 -37.10 59.59 -5.05
CA PRO A 25 -36.74 60.60 -6.05
C PRO A 25 -37.94 61.45 -6.44
N VAL A 26 -37.74 62.76 -6.59
CA VAL A 26 -38.74 63.70 -7.10
C VAL A 26 -38.17 64.45 -8.28
N THR A 27 -38.98 64.64 -9.31
CA THR A 27 -38.65 65.47 -10.47
C THR A 27 -39.28 66.85 -10.29
N ILE A 28 -38.46 67.90 -10.21
CA ILE A 28 -38.96 69.28 -10.12
C ILE A 28 -39.23 69.86 -11.52
N PRO A 29 -39.99 70.97 -11.68
CA PRO A 29 -40.47 71.42 -12.99
C PRO A 29 -39.39 71.66 -14.06
N CYS A 30 -38.17 72.01 -13.67
CA CYS A 30 -37.03 72.15 -14.58
C CYS A 30 -36.43 70.81 -15.07
N GLY A 31 -37.02 69.67 -14.70
CA GLY A 31 -36.60 68.32 -15.13
C GLY A 31 -35.49 67.65 -14.30
N HIS A 32 -34.92 68.35 -13.31
CA HIS A 32 -33.87 67.79 -12.44
C HIS A 32 -34.45 66.92 -11.33
N ASN A 33 -33.71 65.89 -10.92
CA ASN A 33 -34.15 64.89 -9.94
C ASN A 33 -33.35 65.01 -8.63
N PHE A 34 -34.04 64.88 -7.49
CA PHE A 34 -33.46 64.94 -6.16
C PHE A 34 -34.17 63.95 -5.23
N CYS A 35 -33.52 63.51 -4.15
CA CYS A 35 -34.25 62.84 -3.07
C CYS A 35 -35.26 63.83 -2.47
N LYS A 36 -36.49 63.37 -2.18
CA LYS A 36 -37.54 64.23 -1.62
C LYS A 36 -37.09 64.98 -0.37
N ALA A 37 -36.40 64.29 0.54
CA ALA A 37 -35.86 64.87 1.76
C ALA A 37 -34.84 65.99 1.44
N CYS A 38 -33.87 65.70 0.58
CA CYS A 38 -32.79 66.62 0.24
C CYS A 38 -33.29 67.93 -0.38
N ILE A 39 -34.21 67.87 -1.35
CA ILE A 39 -34.75 69.09 -1.96
C ILE A 39 -35.70 69.83 -1.01
N THR A 40 -36.42 69.11 -0.14
CA THR A 40 -37.31 69.71 0.86
C THR A 40 -36.51 70.52 1.89
N GLU A 41 -35.40 69.96 2.36
CA GLU A 41 -34.46 70.61 3.28
C GLU A 41 -33.76 71.79 2.61
N HIS A 42 -33.28 71.63 1.37
CA HIS A 42 -32.67 72.72 0.61
C HIS A 42 -33.63 73.92 0.50
N TRP A 43 -34.90 73.70 0.16
CA TRP A 43 -35.90 74.77 0.09
C TRP A 43 -36.36 75.29 1.46
N ALA A 44 -36.09 74.61 2.56
CA ALA A 44 -36.39 75.11 3.90
C ALA A 44 -35.39 76.18 4.37
N ILE A 45 -34.15 76.11 3.86
CA ILE A 45 -33.05 76.99 4.28
C ILE A 45 -32.96 78.25 3.39
N HIS A 46 -33.53 78.23 2.19
CA HIS A 46 -33.43 79.33 1.22
C HIS A 46 -34.76 80.10 1.11
N ALA A 47 -34.68 81.42 0.93
CA ALA A 47 -35.85 82.30 0.82
C ALA A 47 -36.69 82.06 -0.45
N HIS A 48 -36.12 81.41 -1.47
CA HIS A 48 -36.76 81.12 -2.74
C HIS A 48 -36.67 79.63 -3.05
N SER A 49 -37.71 79.08 -3.68
CA SER A 49 -37.65 77.71 -4.22
C SER A 49 -36.79 77.72 -5.48
N GLN A 50 -35.51 77.39 -5.35
CA GLN A 50 -34.54 77.36 -6.45
C GLN A 50 -34.08 75.93 -6.73
N CYS A 51 -33.84 75.58 -8.00
CA CYS A 51 -33.19 74.33 -8.37
C CYS A 51 -31.70 74.35 -7.96
N PRO A 52 -31.21 73.38 -7.16
CA PRO A 52 -29.79 73.29 -6.80
C PRO A 52 -28.83 73.15 -8.00
N MET A 53 -29.30 72.53 -9.10
CA MET A 53 -28.50 72.21 -10.28
C MET A 53 -28.44 73.36 -11.30
N CYS A 54 -29.59 73.76 -11.87
CA CYS A 54 -29.64 74.78 -12.93
C CYS A 54 -29.94 76.21 -12.43
N LYS A 55 -30.18 76.37 -11.12
CA LYS A 55 -30.48 77.67 -10.47
C LYS A 55 -31.79 78.33 -10.92
N GLU A 56 -32.66 77.62 -11.63
CA GLU A 56 -34.00 78.11 -11.98
C GLU A 56 -34.84 78.39 -10.73
N LEU A 57 -35.53 79.53 -10.72
CA LEU A 57 -36.37 80.01 -9.62
C LEU A 57 -37.83 79.69 -9.89
N PHE A 58 -38.55 79.24 -8.86
CA PHE A 58 -39.98 78.95 -8.93
C PHE A 58 -40.78 79.96 -8.09
N ASP A 59 -41.70 80.69 -8.72
CA ASP A 59 -42.55 81.72 -8.07
C ASP A 59 -43.43 81.16 -6.95
N ARG A 60 -43.79 79.87 -7.05
CA ARG A 60 -44.51 79.12 -6.02
C ARG A 60 -43.78 77.81 -5.76
N ARG A 61 -43.74 77.38 -4.50
CA ARG A 61 -43.12 76.13 -4.10
C ARG A 61 -43.82 74.94 -4.79
N PRO A 62 -43.12 74.16 -5.64
CA PRO A 62 -43.72 73.02 -6.31
C PRO A 62 -44.16 71.92 -5.33
N ALA A 63 -45.28 71.26 -5.61
CA ALA A 63 -45.68 70.06 -4.89
C ALA A 63 -44.80 68.88 -5.32
N LEU A 64 -44.16 68.23 -4.35
CA LEU A 64 -43.21 67.14 -4.61
C LEU A 64 -43.93 65.79 -4.58
N GLN A 65 -43.97 65.13 -5.73
CA GLN A 65 -44.46 63.76 -5.89
C GLN A 65 -43.29 62.84 -6.22
N VAL A 66 -43.27 61.66 -5.60
CA VAL A 66 -42.23 60.66 -5.87
C VAL A 66 -42.39 60.17 -7.31
N ASN A 67 -41.29 60.22 -8.06
CA ASN A 67 -41.20 59.67 -9.39
C ASN A 67 -41.04 58.14 -9.28
N THR A 68 -42.14 57.42 -9.45
CA THR A 68 -42.19 55.96 -9.30
C THR A 68 -41.25 55.23 -10.26
N PHE A 69 -41.06 55.75 -11.47
CA PHE A 69 -40.15 55.16 -12.47
C PHE A 69 -38.69 55.27 -12.03
N ILE A 70 -38.24 56.46 -11.60
CA ILE A 70 -36.86 56.63 -11.12
C ILE A 70 -36.65 55.83 -9.83
N SER A 71 -37.67 55.75 -8.97
CA SER A 71 -37.62 54.96 -7.73
C SER A 71 -37.41 53.46 -8.03
N GLU A 72 -38.11 52.92 -9.02
CA GLU A 72 -37.96 51.51 -9.42
C GLU A 72 -36.56 51.23 -9.97
N ILE A 73 -36.05 52.10 -10.84
CA ILE A 73 -34.70 51.93 -11.41
C ILE A 73 -33.61 52.09 -10.34
N ALA A 74 -33.73 53.07 -9.44
CA ALA A 74 -32.79 53.25 -8.33
C ALA A 74 -32.76 52.02 -7.39
N THR A 75 -33.92 51.41 -7.17
CA THR A 75 -34.05 50.17 -6.41
C THR A 75 -33.38 49.01 -7.13
N GLN A 76 -33.66 48.81 -8.43
CA GLN A 76 -33.03 47.77 -9.24
C GLN A 76 -31.51 47.92 -9.29
N PHE A 77 -31.00 49.14 -9.49
CA PHE A 77 -29.57 49.43 -9.48
C PHE A 77 -28.93 49.05 -8.15
N SER A 78 -29.55 49.42 -7.03
CA SER A 78 -29.06 49.10 -5.69
C SER A 78 -29.06 47.59 -5.43
N GLN A 79 -30.10 46.87 -5.87
CA GLN A 79 -30.18 45.41 -5.78
C GLN A 79 -29.10 44.73 -6.61
N SER A 80 -28.94 45.10 -7.88
CA SER A 80 -27.91 44.53 -8.75
C SER A 80 -26.49 44.81 -8.23
N LYS A 81 -26.24 46.00 -7.67
CA LYS A 81 -24.96 46.34 -7.03
C LYS A 81 -24.69 45.47 -5.80
N ALA A 82 -25.71 45.21 -4.99
CA ALA A 82 -25.60 44.32 -3.82
C ALA A 82 -25.37 42.85 -4.22
N GLU A 83 -26.10 42.34 -5.23
CA GLU A 83 -25.94 40.99 -5.77
C GLU A 83 -24.55 40.78 -6.39
N LEU A 84 -24.03 41.80 -7.08
CA LEU A 84 -22.68 41.77 -7.64
C LEU A 84 -21.63 41.67 -6.52
N GLY A 85 -21.75 42.48 -5.47
CA GLY A 85 -20.87 42.41 -4.31
C GLY A 85 -20.94 41.07 -3.57
N ALA A 86 -22.14 40.50 -3.43
CA ALA A 86 -22.31 39.17 -2.84
C ALA A 86 -21.66 38.07 -3.69
N THR A 87 -21.81 38.15 -5.02
CA THR A 87 -21.20 37.20 -5.97
C THR A 87 -19.67 37.31 -5.96
N GLU A 88 -19.13 38.53 -5.94
CA GLU A 88 -17.69 38.78 -5.83
C GLU A 88 -17.12 38.17 -4.54
N ALA A 89 -17.77 38.41 -3.40
CA ALA A 89 -17.35 37.85 -2.12
C ALA A 89 -17.36 36.32 -2.13
N ALA A 90 -18.39 35.69 -2.71
CA ALA A 90 -18.48 34.24 -2.84
C ALA A 90 -17.35 33.67 -3.71
N ILE A 91 -17.04 34.31 -4.85
CA ILE A 91 -15.91 33.92 -5.72
C ILE A 91 -14.59 34.07 -4.97
N GLN A 92 -14.42 35.15 -4.20
CA GLN A 92 -13.20 35.38 -3.42
C GLN A 92 -13.00 34.32 -2.34
N GLN A 93 -14.06 33.91 -1.65
CA GLN A 93 -14.02 32.79 -0.70
C GLN A 93 -13.64 31.49 -1.41
N MET A 94 -14.26 31.18 -2.55
CA MET A 94 -13.96 29.99 -3.36
C MET A 94 -12.50 29.94 -3.83
N ILE A 95 -11.91 31.10 -4.15
CA ILE A 95 -10.49 31.23 -4.51
C ILE A 95 -9.61 30.93 -3.29
N GLN A 96 -9.92 31.51 -2.13
CA GLN A 96 -9.15 31.28 -0.90
C GLN A 96 -9.18 29.80 -0.48
N GLU A 97 -10.34 29.15 -0.52
CA GLU A 97 -10.48 27.72 -0.23
C GLU A 97 -9.62 26.85 -1.17
N ARG A 98 -9.62 27.16 -2.47
CA ARG A 98 -8.80 26.45 -3.46
C ARG A 98 -7.31 26.70 -3.27
N GLN A 99 -6.90 27.93 -2.94
CA GLN A 99 -5.51 28.26 -2.62
C GLN A 99 -5.02 27.50 -1.38
N LEU A 100 -5.85 27.41 -0.33
CA LEU A 100 -5.56 26.60 0.84
C LEU A 100 -5.43 25.11 0.47
N LYS A 101 -6.34 24.59 -0.36
CA LYS A 101 -6.28 23.19 -0.79
C LYS A 101 -5.05 22.89 -1.64
N ILE A 102 -4.65 23.81 -2.53
CA ILE A 102 -3.40 23.71 -3.29
C ILE A 102 -2.19 23.66 -2.34
N ALA A 103 -2.16 24.51 -1.31
CA ALA A 103 -1.08 24.50 -0.31
C ALA A 103 -1.03 23.16 0.45
N GLN A 104 -2.18 22.64 0.89
CA GLN A 104 -2.28 21.33 1.55
C GLN A 104 -1.81 20.19 0.63
N ILE A 105 -2.22 20.19 -0.64
CA ILE A 105 -1.80 19.16 -1.60
C ILE A 105 -0.29 19.25 -1.85
N LYS A 106 0.26 20.46 -2.03
CA LYS A 106 1.72 20.64 -2.19
C LYS A 106 2.49 20.13 -0.98
N GLN A 107 2.03 20.43 0.23
CA GLN A 107 2.64 19.92 1.46
C GLN A 107 2.56 18.40 1.54
N ALA A 108 1.41 17.80 1.23
CA ALA A 108 1.24 16.35 1.21
C ALA A 108 2.15 15.67 0.16
N VAL A 109 2.33 16.30 -1.01
CA VAL A 109 3.25 15.81 -2.05
C VAL A 109 4.70 15.86 -1.57
N GLU A 110 5.11 16.92 -0.88
CA GLU A 110 6.49 17.03 -0.38
C GLU A 110 6.76 16.05 0.78
N LEU A 111 5.82 15.89 1.70
CA LEU A 111 5.86 14.83 2.72
C LEU A 111 5.88 13.43 2.10
N ASN A 112 5.16 13.22 0.99
CA ASN A 112 5.22 11.96 0.25
C ASN A 112 6.54 11.77 -0.52
N LYS A 113 7.25 12.84 -0.90
CA LYS A 113 8.62 12.74 -1.44
C LYS A 113 9.63 12.34 -0.36
N GLU A 114 9.49 12.85 0.86
CA GLU A 114 10.26 12.33 2.00
C GLU A 114 9.88 10.86 2.29
N GLY A 115 8.65 10.45 1.96
CA GLY A 115 8.24 9.05 1.90
C GLY A 115 8.71 8.27 0.65
N ALA A 116 9.16 8.93 -0.42
CA ALA A 116 9.74 8.28 -1.62
C ALA A 116 11.13 7.72 -1.32
N ASP A 117 11.75 8.10 -0.21
CA ASP A 117 12.85 7.35 0.40
C ASP A 117 12.43 5.91 0.82
N LYS A 118 11.13 5.56 0.77
CA LYS A 118 10.64 4.18 0.88
C LYS A 118 10.49 3.47 -0.47
N GLU A 119 10.40 4.16 -1.61
CA GLU A 119 10.61 3.52 -2.92
C GLU A 119 12.06 3.06 -3.09
N THR A 120 13.00 3.65 -2.34
CA THR A 120 14.34 3.10 -2.14
C THR A 120 14.34 1.71 -1.49
N GLU A 121 13.30 1.30 -0.75
CA GLU A 121 13.23 -0.07 -0.21
C GLU A 121 13.11 -1.10 -1.35
N GLY A 122 12.32 -0.82 -2.39
CA GLY A 122 12.29 -1.65 -3.60
C GLY A 122 13.68 -1.71 -4.27
N VAL A 123 14.37 -0.58 -4.36
CA VAL A 123 15.76 -0.51 -4.86
C VAL A 123 16.72 -1.30 -3.95
N LEU A 124 16.53 -1.29 -2.63
CA LEU A 124 17.31 -2.08 -1.67
C LEU A 124 17.08 -3.58 -1.88
N VAL A 125 15.83 -4.02 -2.12
CA VAL A 125 15.52 -5.42 -2.47
C VAL A 125 16.27 -5.83 -3.73
N PHE A 126 16.15 -5.06 -4.81
CA PHE A 126 16.85 -5.37 -6.07
C PHE A 126 18.38 -5.35 -5.90
N THR A 127 18.91 -4.41 -5.10
CA THR A 127 20.34 -4.33 -4.79
C THR A 127 20.82 -5.58 -4.02
N ALA A 128 20.08 -6.00 -2.99
CA ALA A 128 20.38 -7.21 -2.22
C ALA A 128 20.29 -8.50 -3.08
N MET A 129 19.33 -8.55 -4.02
CA MET A 129 19.23 -9.64 -4.99
C MET A 129 20.44 -9.69 -5.92
N MET A 130 20.87 -8.55 -6.48
CA MET A 130 22.07 -8.48 -7.33
C MET A 130 23.32 -8.97 -6.59
N GLN A 131 23.53 -8.50 -5.36
CA GLN A 131 24.66 -8.94 -4.52
C GLN A 131 24.62 -10.46 -4.23
N SER A 132 23.43 -11.03 -4.09
CA SER A 132 23.27 -12.48 -3.88
C SER A 132 23.62 -13.30 -5.13
N VAL A 133 23.27 -12.80 -6.32
CA VAL A 133 23.68 -13.39 -7.60
C VAL A 133 25.20 -13.33 -7.77
N GLU A 134 25.81 -12.17 -7.50
CA GLU A 134 27.27 -11.98 -7.61
C GLU A 134 28.03 -12.92 -6.69
N ARG A 135 27.60 -13.03 -5.43
CA ARG A 135 28.17 -13.97 -4.45
C ARG A 135 28.03 -15.43 -4.90
N GLY A 136 26.85 -15.83 -5.37
CA GLY A 136 26.63 -17.20 -5.86
C GLY A 136 27.49 -17.55 -7.08
N LEU A 137 27.77 -16.57 -7.96
CA LEU A 137 28.70 -16.75 -9.07
C LEU A 137 30.14 -16.96 -8.58
N ALA A 138 30.59 -16.17 -7.61
CA ALA A 138 31.93 -16.31 -7.02
C ALA A 138 32.13 -17.69 -6.37
N GLU A 139 31.15 -18.16 -5.60
CA GLU A 139 31.17 -19.49 -4.95
C GLU A 139 31.21 -20.65 -5.97
N LEU A 140 30.49 -20.51 -7.10
CA LEU A 140 30.55 -21.50 -8.18
C LEU A 140 31.94 -21.56 -8.83
N ILE A 141 32.54 -20.40 -9.10
CA ILE A 141 33.90 -20.32 -9.68
C ILE A 141 34.91 -20.98 -8.73
N GLU A 142 34.86 -20.64 -7.44
CA GLU A 142 35.74 -21.23 -6.43
C GLU A 142 35.56 -22.76 -6.34
N THR A 143 34.32 -23.25 -6.37
CA THR A 143 34.02 -24.68 -6.32
C THR A 143 34.58 -25.43 -7.53
N ILE A 144 34.48 -24.85 -8.72
CA ILE A 144 35.03 -25.43 -9.96
C ILE A 144 36.56 -25.47 -9.87
N ASP A 145 37.19 -24.36 -9.48
CA ASP A 145 38.65 -24.24 -9.39
C ASP A 145 39.23 -25.21 -8.36
N LYS A 146 38.64 -25.26 -7.16
CA LYS A 146 39.03 -26.19 -6.10
C LYS A 146 38.93 -27.64 -6.55
N LYS A 147 37.85 -28.01 -7.25
CA LYS A 147 37.65 -29.38 -7.74
C LYS A 147 38.68 -29.76 -8.83
N HIS A 148 39.02 -28.82 -9.71
CA HIS A 148 40.08 -29.04 -10.71
C HIS A 148 41.42 -29.25 -10.03
N LYS A 149 41.75 -28.39 -9.07
CA LYS A 149 43.00 -28.46 -8.31
C LYS A 149 43.15 -29.78 -7.55
N THR A 150 42.16 -30.18 -6.75
CA THR A 150 42.23 -31.44 -5.98
C THR A 150 42.32 -32.68 -6.88
N THR A 151 41.67 -32.64 -8.05
CA THR A 151 41.74 -33.76 -9.01
C THR A 151 43.15 -33.86 -9.62
N ALA A 152 43.73 -32.72 -10.02
CA ALA A 152 45.09 -32.67 -10.55
C ALA A 152 46.14 -33.08 -9.50
N GLU A 153 46.03 -32.55 -8.27
CA GLU A 153 46.91 -32.90 -7.16
C GLU A 153 46.88 -34.40 -6.84
N GLY A 154 45.71 -35.06 -6.92
CA GLY A 154 45.59 -36.51 -6.75
C GLY A 154 46.38 -37.30 -7.80
N PHE A 155 46.24 -36.94 -9.09
CA PHE A 155 47.00 -37.59 -10.16
C PHE A 155 48.51 -37.33 -10.07
N ILE A 156 48.91 -36.11 -9.72
CA ILE A 156 50.33 -35.76 -9.53
C ILE A 156 50.92 -36.61 -8.41
N LYS A 157 50.21 -36.73 -7.28
CA LYS A 157 50.67 -37.53 -6.14
C LYS A 157 50.87 -39.00 -6.50
N GLU A 158 49.92 -39.60 -7.21
CA GLU A 158 50.05 -40.99 -7.71
C GLU A 158 51.27 -41.16 -8.62
N LEU A 159 51.52 -40.21 -9.53
CA LEU A 159 52.70 -40.22 -10.40
C LEU A 159 54.02 -40.04 -9.63
N GLU A 160 54.05 -39.17 -8.62
CA GLU A 160 55.22 -38.95 -7.77
C GLU A 160 55.56 -40.21 -6.94
N GLU A 161 54.55 -40.92 -6.45
CA GLU A 161 54.69 -42.22 -5.77
C GLU A 161 55.24 -43.29 -6.73
N GLU A 162 54.66 -43.45 -7.93
CA GLU A 162 55.16 -44.38 -8.95
C GLU A 162 56.61 -44.07 -9.37
N ILE A 163 56.95 -42.80 -9.60
CA ILE A 163 58.32 -42.37 -9.93
C ILE A 163 59.29 -42.71 -8.79
N SER A 164 58.87 -42.50 -7.54
CA SER A 164 59.70 -42.79 -6.36
C SER A 164 60.01 -44.29 -6.25
N GLU A 165 59.01 -45.15 -6.44
CA GLU A 165 59.20 -46.61 -6.46
C GLU A 165 60.15 -47.04 -7.60
N LEU A 166 59.95 -46.50 -8.81
CA LEU A 166 60.82 -46.77 -9.95
C LEU A 166 62.27 -46.31 -9.73
N MET A 167 62.46 -45.15 -9.09
CA MET A 167 63.79 -44.65 -8.76
C MET A 167 64.51 -45.55 -7.76
N VAL A 168 63.82 -46.00 -6.69
CA VAL A 168 64.38 -46.95 -5.71
C VAL A 168 64.80 -48.23 -6.42
N ARG A 169 63.91 -48.79 -7.24
CA ARG A 169 64.19 -50.03 -7.97
C ARG A 169 65.38 -49.91 -8.91
N ARG A 170 65.48 -48.80 -9.64
CA ARG A 170 66.64 -48.52 -10.51
C ARG A 170 67.93 -48.49 -9.69
N SER A 171 67.94 -47.81 -8.54
CA SER A 171 69.13 -47.73 -7.68
C SER A 171 69.55 -49.08 -7.10
N GLU A 172 68.61 -49.94 -6.70
CA GLU A 172 68.90 -51.32 -6.27
C GLU A 172 69.55 -52.14 -7.39
N LEU A 173 69.03 -52.02 -8.63
CA LEU A 173 69.59 -52.67 -9.82
C LEU A 173 71.00 -52.16 -10.14
N GLU A 174 71.23 -50.85 -10.07
CA GLU A 174 72.55 -50.23 -10.28
C GLU A 174 73.58 -50.70 -9.24
N GLN A 175 73.17 -50.84 -7.97
CA GLN A 175 74.02 -51.36 -6.90
C GLN A 175 74.35 -52.84 -7.11
N LEU A 176 73.35 -53.67 -7.45
CA LEU A 176 73.57 -55.09 -7.71
C LEU A 176 74.49 -55.31 -8.92
N SER A 177 74.37 -54.49 -9.97
CA SER A 177 75.23 -54.55 -11.16
C SER A 177 76.70 -54.22 -10.87
N ARG A 178 77.00 -53.49 -9.80
CA ARG A 178 78.37 -53.13 -9.39
C ARG A 178 78.95 -54.09 -8.36
N THR A 179 78.20 -55.12 -7.96
CA THR A 179 78.62 -56.06 -6.92
C THR A 179 79.48 -57.17 -7.53
N ASP A 180 80.68 -57.38 -6.97
CA ASP A 180 81.59 -58.47 -7.37
C ASP A 180 81.22 -59.84 -6.74
N ASP A 181 80.23 -59.88 -5.84
CA ASP A 181 79.68 -61.11 -5.25
C ASP A 181 78.62 -61.73 -6.18
N HIS A 182 79.06 -62.72 -6.96
CA HIS A 182 78.21 -63.44 -7.91
C HIS A 182 77.07 -64.25 -7.25
N LEU A 183 77.21 -64.67 -5.98
CA LEU A 183 76.15 -65.43 -5.28
C LEU A 183 75.05 -64.50 -4.80
N HIS A 184 75.41 -63.34 -4.23
CA HIS A 184 74.46 -62.28 -3.86
C HIS A 184 73.70 -61.74 -5.08
N LEU A 185 74.39 -61.63 -6.22
CA LEU A 185 73.77 -61.26 -7.50
C LEU A 185 72.69 -62.27 -7.91
N LEU A 186 72.98 -63.57 -7.91
CA LEU A 186 72.01 -64.60 -8.31
C LEU A 186 70.81 -64.69 -7.34
N GLN A 187 71.04 -64.52 -6.04
CA GLN A 187 69.98 -64.53 -5.03
C GLN A 187 69.05 -63.31 -5.15
N SER A 188 69.62 -62.10 -5.31
CA SER A 188 68.85 -60.85 -5.35
C SER A 188 68.24 -60.57 -6.74
N PHE A 189 68.85 -61.04 -7.83
CA PHE A 189 68.31 -60.84 -9.17
C PHE A 189 66.92 -61.47 -9.36
N SER A 190 66.65 -62.57 -8.67
CA SER A 190 65.37 -63.29 -8.77
C SER A 190 64.20 -62.47 -8.22
N SER A 191 64.41 -61.68 -7.16
CA SER A 191 63.41 -60.74 -6.62
C SER A 191 63.43 -59.39 -7.35
N LEU A 192 64.57 -59.02 -7.96
CA LEU A 192 64.74 -57.74 -8.66
C LEU A 192 64.28 -57.74 -10.14
N SER A 193 64.17 -58.93 -10.75
CA SER A 193 63.89 -59.16 -12.17
C SER A 193 62.53 -58.67 -12.69
N PRO A 194 61.40 -58.83 -11.96
CA PRO A 194 60.10 -58.36 -12.45
C PRO A 194 60.05 -56.83 -12.52
N VAL A 195 59.52 -56.31 -13.63
CA VAL A 195 59.19 -54.88 -13.77
C VAL A 195 58.00 -54.57 -12.86
N PRO A 196 58.04 -53.49 -12.07
CA PRO A 196 56.89 -53.08 -11.25
C PRO A 196 55.64 -52.87 -12.11
N HIS A 197 54.47 -53.12 -11.53
CA HIS A 197 53.20 -52.83 -12.21
C HIS A 197 53.07 -51.32 -12.42
N SER A 198 53.00 -50.89 -13.68
CA SER A 198 52.78 -49.50 -14.07
C SER A 198 51.34 -49.32 -14.54
N LYS A 199 50.65 -48.30 -14.02
CA LYS A 199 49.36 -47.85 -14.54
C LYS A 199 49.56 -47.27 -15.95
N ASP A 200 48.59 -47.47 -16.84
CA ASP A 200 48.58 -46.83 -18.17
C ASP A 200 48.02 -45.41 -18.07
N TRP A 201 48.91 -44.43 -18.11
CA TRP A 201 48.59 -43.01 -17.99
C TRP A 201 48.08 -42.38 -19.30
N THR A 202 48.15 -43.06 -20.44
CA THR A 202 47.78 -42.48 -21.74
C THR A 202 46.29 -42.17 -21.89
N THR A 203 45.44 -42.82 -21.10
CA THR A 203 43.98 -42.65 -21.10
C THR A 203 43.48 -41.70 -20.01
N VAL A 204 44.33 -41.32 -19.06
CA VAL A 204 43.95 -40.45 -17.94
C VAL A 204 43.83 -39.02 -18.43
N LYS A 205 42.61 -38.47 -18.38
CA LYS A 205 42.33 -37.06 -18.64
C LYS A 205 41.67 -36.45 -17.43
N VAL A 206 42.03 -35.20 -17.11
CA VAL A 206 41.31 -34.39 -16.13
C VAL A 206 39.97 -33.99 -16.76
N GLN A 207 38.99 -34.90 -16.74
CA GLN A 207 37.64 -34.61 -17.22
C GLN A 207 36.81 -34.00 -16.10
N SER A 208 36.53 -32.71 -16.24
CA SER A 208 35.63 -31.98 -15.35
C SER A 208 34.21 -32.04 -15.89
N SER A 209 33.30 -32.76 -15.20
CA SER A 209 31.86 -32.54 -15.37
C SER A 209 31.46 -31.25 -14.65
N TYR A 210 31.53 -30.13 -15.36
CA TYR A 210 31.13 -28.80 -14.87
C TYR A 210 29.61 -28.65 -14.85
N LEU A 211 28.89 -29.35 -15.74
CA LEU A 211 27.45 -29.24 -15.90
C LEU A 211 26.69 -29.64 -14.62
N GLY A 212 27.12 -30.72 -13.95
CA GLY A 212 26.49 -31.18 -12.71
C GLY A 212 26.71 -30.22 -11.54
N THR A 213 27.88 -29.58 -11.47
CA THR A 213 28.19 -28.56 -10.44
C THR A 213 27.41 -27.28 -10.72
N ALA A 214 27.41 -26.79 -11.96
CA ALA A 214 26.65 -25.62 -12.36
C ALA A 214 25.14 -25.79 -12.09
N ARG A 215 24.58 -26.96 -12.45
CA ARG A 215 23.15 -27.24 -12.20
C ARG A 215 22.78 -27.17 -10.71
N ARG A 216 23.61 -27.73 -9.83
CA ARG A 216 23.37 -27.67 -8.37
C ARG A 216 23.52 -26.24 -7.83
N ALA A 217 24.54 -25.51 -8.27
CA ALA A 217 24.74 -24.12 -7.85
C ALA A 217 23.58 -23.22 -8.30
N VAL A 218 23.09 -23.37 -9.53
CA VAL A 218 21.91 -22.63 -10.02
C VAL A 218 20.67 -22.95 -9.20
N ALA A 219 20.44 -24.23 -8.85
CA ALA A 219 19.31 -24.61 -8.01
C ALA A 219 19.40 -23.99 -6.61
N GLN A 220 20.58 -24.02 -5.98
CA GLN A 220 20.82 -23.40 -4.67
C GLN A 220 20.68 -21.87 -4.70
N LEU A 221 21.16 -21.25 -5.78
CA LEU A 221 20.99 -19.81 -6.00
C LEU A 221 19.52 -19.45 -6.16
N HIS A 222 18.76 -20.20 -6.95
CA HIS A 222 17.32 -19.99 -7.11
C HIS A 222 16.57 -20.09 -5.77
N GLU A 223 16.86 -21.13 -4.98
CA GLU A 223 16.26 -21.30 -3.65
C GLU A 223 16.61 -20.15 -2.70
N THR A 224 17.88 -19.69 -2.74
CA THR A 224 18.35 -18.58 -1.91
C THR A 224 17.72 -17.26 -2.32
N LEU A 225 17.68 -16.95 -3.62
CA LEU A 225 17.00 -15.76 -4.15
C LEU A 225 15.52 -15.75 -3.80
N SER A 226 14.84 -16.88 -3.99
CA SER A 226 13.42 -17.00 -3.67
C SER A 226 13.17 -16.74 -2.18
N ARG A 227 14.02 -17.29 -1.31
CA ARG A 227 13.92 -17.10 0.14
C ARG A 227 14.21 -15.65 0.56
N GLU A 228 15.25 -15.03 0.03
CA GLU A 228 15.61 -13.64 0.33
C GLU A 228 14.52 -12.67 -0.19
N MET A 229 14.01 -12.90 -1.40
CA MET A 229 12.91 -12.12 -1.97
C MET A 229 11.66 -12.21 -1.11
N MET A 230 11.27 -13.42 -0.68
CA MET A 230 10.13 -13.60 0.22
C MET A 230 10.34 -12.96 1.59
N LYS A 231 11.58 -12.83 2.07
CA LYS A 231 11.86 -12.21 3.37
C LYS A 231 11.84 -10.68 3.29
N LEU A 232 12.57 -10.13 2.33
CA LEU A 232 12.75 -8.69 2.16
C LEU A 232 11.48 -8.00 1.65
N CYS A 233 10.75 -8.62 0.72
CA CYS A 233 9.48 -8.06 0.26
C CYS A 233 8.41 -8.14 1.35
N ALA A 234 8.33 -9.25 2.09
CA ALA A 234 7.24 -9.46 3.04
C ALA A 234 7.25 -8.47 4.21
N ASP A 235 8.43 -8.16 4.78
CA ASP A 235 8.56 -7.14 5.83
C ASP A 235 8.11 -5.75 5.35
N VAL A 236 8.54 -5.36 4.13
CA VAL A 236 8.20 -4.06 3.53
C VAL A 236 6.71 -3.99 3.18
N GLU A 237 6.17 -5.06 2.58
CA GLU A 237 4.77 -5.18 2.21
C GLU A 237 3.86 -5.12 3.44
N LEU A 238 4.19 -5.84 4.51
CA LEU A 238 3.42 -5.80 5.75
C LEU A 238 3.45 -4.41 6.38
N LYS A 239 4.63 -3.78 6.49
CA LYS A 239 4.74 -2.40 7.03
C LYS A 239 3.96 -1.40 6.19
N ARG A 240 3.94 -1.56 4.86
CA ARG A 240 3.13 -0.72 3.98
C ARG A 240 1.63 -0.98 4.18
N ALA A 241 1.22 -2.23 4.33
CA ALA A 241 -0.17 -2.58 4.64
C ALA A 241 -0.62 -1.97 5.98
N GLN A 242 0.22 -2.05 7.02
CA GLN A 242 -0.04 -1.49 8.36
C GLN A 242 -0.26 0.03 8.36
N GLN A 243 0.26 0.78 7.38
CA GLN A 243 -0.04 2.22 7.23
C GLN A 243 -1.52 2.50 6.94
N PHE A 244 -2.28 1.50 6.46
CA PHE A 244 -3.71 1.59 6.19
C PHE A 244 -4.54 0.97 7.32
N ALA A 245 -3.98 0.89 8.53
CA ALA A 245 -4.67 0.36 9.70
C ALA A 245 -6.06 0.99 9.90
N LEU A 246 -7.07 0.13 9.93
CA LEU A 246 -8.45 0.46 10.19
C LEU A 246 -8.79 -0.01 11.60
N ASP A 247 -9.32 0.91 12.40
CA ASP A 247 -9.88 0.56 13.70
C ASP A 247 -11.20 -0.20 13.50
N VAL A 248 -11.11 -1.54 13.55
CA VAL A 248 -12.25 -2.46 13.37
C VAL A 248 -12.84 -2.80 14.73
N THR A 249 -14.15 -2.73 14.86
CA THR A 249 -14.91 -3.20 16.03
C THR A 249 -16.02 -4.16 15.59
N LEU A 250 -16.36 -5.09 16.47
CA LEU A 250 -17.44 -6.04 16.26
C LEU A 250 -18.79 -5.36 16.51
N ASP A 251 -19.76 -5.65 15.66
CA ASP A 251 -21.08 -5.04 15.74
C ASP A 251 -21.96 -5.80 16.72
N LEU A 252 -22.22 -5.17 17.88
CA LEU A 252 -23.07 -5.71 18.94
C LEU A 252 -24.52 -5.93 18.45
N GLU A 253 -25.00 -5.18 17.46
CA GLU A 253 -26.36 -5.36 16.92
C GLU A 253 -26.48 -6.58 15.98
N THR A 254 -25.37 -7.01 15.37
CA THR A 254 -25.33 -8.19 14.48
C THR A 254 -24.89 -9.46 15.19
N ALA A 255 -24.45 -9.35 16.45
CA ALA A 255 -23.95 -10.47 17.22
C ALA A 255 -25.07 -11.48 17.51
N HIS A 256 -24.90 -12.71 17.03
CA HIS A 256 -25.82 -13.81 17.35
C HIS A 256 -25.86 -14.06 18.86
N GLN A 257 -27.00 -14.53 19.37
CA GLN A 257 -27.26 -14.76 20.81
C GLN A 257 -26.33 -15.75 21.52
N ASP A 258 -25.48 -16.45 20.76
CA ASP A 258 -24.64 -17.54 21.25
C ASP A 258 -23.15 -17.20 21.26
N LEU A 259 -22.80 -15.91 21.19
CA LEU A 259 -21.42 -15.47 21.11
C LEU A 259 -21.11 -14.45 22.20
N ILE A 260 -19.89 -14.52 22.74
CA ILE A 260 -19.46 -13.72 23.88
C ILE A 260 -18.53 -12.63 23.34
N LEU A 261 -18.98 -11.38 23.42
CA LEU A 261 -18.23 -10.20 23.02
C LEU A 261 -17.70 -9.47 24.26
N SER A 262 -16.50 -8.91 24.16
CA SER A 262 -15.99 -7.97 25.17
C SER A 262 -16.69 -6.61 25.06
N ASP A 263 -16.72 -5.86 26.17
CA ASP A 263 -17.35 -4.54 26.25
C ASP A 263 -16.78 -3.52 25.22
N ASP A 264 -15.52 -3.69 24.84
CA ASP A 264 -14.84 -2.85 23.84
C ASP A 264 -15.10 -3.28 22.38
N GLY A 265 -15.82 -4.38 22.17
CA GLY A 265 -16.10 -4.93 20.84
C GLY A 265 -14.86 -5.45 20.10
N LYS A 266 -13.75 -5.73 20.81
CA LYS A 266 -12.49 -6.21 20.22
C LYS A 266 -12.28 -7.71 20.33
N GLN A 267 -12.97 -8.38 21.25
CA GLN A 267 -12.80 -9.81 21.49
C GLN A 267 -14.08 -10.55 21.20
N VAL A 268 -13.93 -11.76 20.65
CA VAL A 268 -15.04 -12.65 20.38
C VAL A 268 -14.70 -14.10 20.68
N SER A 269 -15.53 -14.70 21.52
CA SER A 269 -15.51 -16.12 21.83
C SER A 269 -16.82 -16.80 21.42
N GLN A 270 -16.72 -18.09 21.12
CA GLN A 270 -17.89 -18.95 20.98
C GLN A 270 -18.55 -19.11 22.36
N GLY A 271 -19.87 -18.90 22.45
CA GLY A 271 -20.66 -19.27 23.63
C GLY A 271 -21.09 -20.74 23.60
N ASP A 272 -21.98 -21.12 24.53
CA ASP A 272 -22.28 -22.52 24.84
C ASP A 272 -23.06 -23.29 23.76
N LYS A 273 -23.62 -22.62 22.74
CA LYS A 273 -24.39 -23.29 21.68
C LYS A 273 -23.58 -23.43 20.38
N GLN A 274 -23.62 -24.64 19.82
CA GLN A 274 -22.99 -25.01 18.54
C GLN A 274 -23.77 -24.48 17.32
N GLN A 275 -23.94 -23.16 17.20
CA GLN A 275 -24.47 -22.57 15.97
C GLN A 275 -23.38 -21.88 15.13
N TYR A 276 -23.30 -22.31 13.87
CA TYR A 276 -22.26 -22.05 12.88
C TYR A 276 -22.34 -20.66 12.23
N GLN A 277 -22.61 -19.60 12.99
CA GLN A 277 -22.78 -18.26 12.41
C GLN A 277 -21.51 -17.42 12.63
N GLY A 278 -20.83 -17.08 11.54
CA GLY A 278 -19.70 -16.15 11.58
C GLY A 278 -20.17 -14.70 11.59
N PHE A 279 -19.27 -13.82 12.00
CA PHE A 279 -19.59 -12.43 12.31
C PHE A 279 -19.15 -11.44 11.25
N TYR A 280 -19.89 -10.34 11.23
CA TYR A 280 -19.62 -9.15 10.45
C TYR A 280 -19.10 -8.06 11.39
N CYS A 281 -18.03 -7.39 11.00
CA CYS A 281 -17.58 -6.19 11.71
C CYS A 281 -18.39 -4.97 11.29
N THR A 282 -18.53 -4.00 12.20
CA THR A 282 -19.35 -2.78 12.05
C THR A 282 -19.05 -1.95 10.80
N ARG A 283 -17.80 -2.00 10.32
CA ARG A 283 -17.26 -1.03 9.37
C ARG A 283 -16.92 -1.69 8.03
N CYS A 284 -17.82 -1.54 7.07
CA CYS A 284 -17.59 -1.95 5.69
C CYS A 284 -17.03 -0.79 4.85
N VAL A 285 -16.03 -1.08 4.03
CA VAL A 285 -15.32 -0.12 3.18
C VAL A 285 -15.76 -0.30 1.73
N SER A 286 -15.99 0.81 1.01
CA SER A 286 -16.43 0.81 -0.40
C SER A 286 -15.31 1.07 -1.41
N SER A 287 -14.18 1.60 -0.96
CA SER A 287 -13.10 2.12 -1.81
C SER A 287 -11.86 2.37 -0.98
N GLY A 288 -10.70 2.43 -1.62
CA GLY A 288 -9.42 2.63 -0.97
C GLY A 288 -8.83 1.36 -0.36
N ARG A 289 -7.83 1.57 0.48
CA ARG A 289 -7.07 0.51 1.16
C ARG A 289 -7.40 0.48 2.63
N PHE A 290 -7.44 -0.71 3.22
CA PHE A 290 -7.54 -0.88 4.66
C PHE A 290 -6.82 -2.13 5.14
N TYR A 291 -6.41 -2.12 6.40
CA TYR A 291 -5.69 -3.20 7.04
C TYR A 291 -6.20 -3.43 8.47
N TYR A 292 -6.27 -4.67 8.93
CA TYR A 292 -6.56 -4.98 10.33
C TYR A 292 -5.88 -6.29 10.76
N GLU A 293 -5.62 -6.42 12.07
CA GLU A 293 -4.96 -7.58 12.67
C GLU A 293 -5.88 -8.32 13.63
N VAL A 294 -5.81 -9.66 13.59
CA VAL A 294 -6.55 -10.55 14.48
C VAL A 294 -5.58 -11.52 15.15
N GLN A 295 -5.52 -11.50 16.47
CA GLN A 295 -4.84 -12.53 17.24
C GLN A 295 -5.68 -13.80 17.24
N VAL A 296 -5.05 -14.89 16.84
CA VAL A 296 -5.63 -16.24 16.76
C VAL A 296 -4.92 -17.23 17.71
N LYS A 297 -4.01 -16.72 18.55
CA LYS A 297 -3.16 -17.47 19.47
C LYS A 297 -3.94 -18.51 20.29
N GLY A 298 -3.46 -19.76 20.24
CA GLY A 298 -4.02 -20.88 20.99
C GLY A 298 -5.31 -21.47 20.42
N LYS A 299 -5.78 -21.03 19.24
CA LYS A 299 -6.97 -21.61 18.58
C LYS A 299 -6.57 -22.65 17.55
N THR A 300 -7.36 -23.73 17.51
CA THR A 300 -7.25 -24.83 16.53
C THR A 300 -8.16 -24.68 15.33
N ASP A 301 -9.17 -23.81 15.45
CA ASP A 301 -10.20 -23.57 14.45
C ASP A 301 -10.56 -22.08 14.43
N TRP A 302 -10.60 -21.47 13.24
CA TRP A 302 -11.03 -20.09 13.04
C TRP A 302 -11.18 -19.74 11.56
N ILE A 303 -11.90 -18.65 11.28
CA ILE A 303 -11.97 -18.01 9.96
C ILE A 303 -11.68 -16.53 10.11
N VAL A 304 -10.83 -15.99 9.24
CA VAL A 304 -10.51 -14.56 9.17
C VAL A 304 -10.51 -14.11 7.71
N GLY A 305 -11.04 -12.93 7.42
CA GLY A 305 -10.97 -12.32 6.08
C GLY A 305 -12.01 -11.26 5.82
N VAL A 306 -12.44 -11.10 4.58
CA VAL A 306 -13.44 -10.11 4.21
C VAL A 306 -14.56 -10.73 3.39
N VAL A 307 -15.74 -10.14 3.52
CA VAL A 307 -16.94 -10.57 2.79
C VAL A 307 -17.65 -9.38 2.16
N ARG A 308 -18.39 -9.61 1.07
CA ARG A 308 -19.30 -8.59 0.52
C ARG A 308 -20.39 -8.28 1.53
N ARG A 309 -20.81 -7.01 1.62
CA ARG A 309 -21.88 -6.59 2.53
C ARG A 309 -23.20 -7.33 2.28
N SER A 310 -23.52 -7.65 1.02
CA SER A 310 -24.74 -8.41 0.66
C SER A 310 -24.78 -9.83 1.24
N VAL A 311 -23.62 -10.47 1.46
CA VAL A 311 -23.51 -11.80 2.07
C VAL A 311 -24.12 -11.83 3.48
N HIS A 312 -24.13 -10.70 4.19
CA HIS A 312 -24.82 -10.54 5.46
C HIS A 312 -26.34 -10.81 5.39
N THR A 313 -26.96 -10.62 4.22
CA THR A 313 -28.43 -10.49 4.14
C THR A 313 -29.17 -11.75 3.68
N GLY A 314 -28.50 -12.85 3.38
CA GLY A 314 -29.21 -14.11 3.13
C GLY A 314 -28.40 -15.19 2.44
N SER A 315 -28.01 -16.23 3.18
CA SER A 315 -28.13 -17.66 2.80
C SER A 315 -27.16 -18.53 3.59
N PHE A 316 -27.69 -19.56 4.26
CA PHE A 316 -26.96 -20.47 5.14
C PHE A 316 -26.19 -21.58 4.38
N PHE A 317 -26.43 -21.75 3.08
CA PHE A 317 -25.97 -22.92 2.30
C PHE A 317 -24.93 -22.60 1.23
N ILE A 318 -24.34 -21.40 1.24
CA ILE A 318 -23.40 -20.99 0.20
C ILE A 318 -21.98 -21.37 0.60
N THR A 319 -21.30 -22.12 -0.27
CA THR A 319 -19.88 -22.44 -0.14
C THR A 319 -19.05 -21.15 -0.19
N ALA A 320 -18.29 -20.88 0.87
CA ALA A 320 -17.40 -19.71 0.90
C ALA A 320 -16.39 -19.78 -0.26
N SER A 321 -16.44 -18.79 -1.16
CA SER A 321 -15.53 -18.57 -2.29
C SER A 321 -15.59 -17.10 -2.74
N PRO A 322 -14.62 -16.61 -3.55
CA PRO A 322 -14.63 -15.23 -4.03
C PRO A 322 -15.84 -14.92 -4.91
N GLU A 323 -16.31 -15.90 -5.69
CA GLU A 323 -17.52 -15.79 -6.52
C GLU A 323 -18.75 -15.50 -5.65
N ASN A 324 -18.82 -16.15 -4.49
CA ASN A 324 -19.88 -15.97 -3.50
C ASN A 324 -19.62 -14.80 -2.55
N GLY A 325 -18.60 -13.98 -2.82
CA GLY A 325 -18.28 -12.78 -2.04
C GLY A 325 -17.52 -13.04 -0.74
N TYR A 326 -16.76 -14.12 -0.65
CA TYR A 326 -15.88 -14.43 0.49
C TYR A 326 -14.42 -14.47 0.06
N TRP A 327 -13.57 -13.71 0.75
CA TRP A 327 -12.11 -13.79 0.66
C TRP A 327 -11.58 -14.07 2.06
N THR A 328 -11.41 -15.35 2.37
CA THR A 328 -11.15 -15.81 3.74
C THR A 328 -10.09 -16.89 3.78
N VAL A 329 -9.31 -16.90 4.86
CA VAL A 329 -8.40 -17.96 5.24
C VAL A 329 -8.93 -18.63 6.50
N HIS A 330 -8.72 -19.93 6.57
CA HIS A 330 -9.29 -20.78 7.60
C HIS A 330 -8.20 -21.63 8.24
N LEU A 331 -8.41 -21.92 9.52
CA LEU A 331 -7.82 -23.06 10.22
C LEU A 331 -8.98 -23.99 10.62
N MET A 332 -8.90 -25.28 10.28
CA MET A 332 -9.79 -26.32 10.80
C MET A 332 -9.00 -27.59 11.11
N ASP A 333 -9.14 -28.11 12.33
CA ASP A 333 -8.45 -29.33 12.79
C ASP A 333 -6.93 -29.30 12.50
N GLY A 334 -6.30 -28.13 12.63
CA GLY A 334 -4.88 -27.90 12.32
C GLY A 334 -4.55 -27.71 10.84
N ASN A 335 -5.47 -27.99 9.91
CA ASN A 335 -5.30 -27.75 8.48
C ASN A 335 -5.67 -26.32 8.09
N GLN A 336 -4.90 -25.74 7.17
CA GLN A 336 -5.01 -24.34 6.79
C GLN A 336 -5.34 -24.23 5.31
N TYR A 337 -6.29 -23.38 4.96
CA TYR A 337 -6.72 -23.26 3.57
C TYR A 337 -7.24 -21.85 3.27
N ALA A 338 -6.98 -21.39 2.05
CA ALA A 338 -7.62 -20.24 1.45
C ALA A 338 -8.91 -20.70 0.76
N ARG A 339 -10.01 -19.98 0.98
CA ARG A 339 -11.30 -20.27 0.35
C ARG A 339 -11.35 -19.82 -1.10
N THR A 340 -10.63 -20.50 -1.97
CA THR A 340 -10.85 -20.51 -3.42
C THR A 340 -11.88 -21.57 -3.81
N ASP A 341 -12.21 -21.66 -5.10
CA ASP A 341 -13.01 -22.76 -5.64
C ASP A 341 -12.22 -23.48 -6.76
N PRO A 342 -11.71 -24.71 -6.52
CA PRO A 342 -11.73 -25.46 -5.26
C PRO A 342 -10.84 -24.81 -4.19
N ALA A 343 -10.98 -25.21 -2.92
CA ALA A 343 -10.18 -24.67 -1.83
C ALA A 343 -8.67 -24.95 -2.02
N THR A 344 -7.83 -23.98 -1.67
CA THR A 344 -6.37 -24.06 -1.81
C THR A 344 -5.75 -24.36 -0.45
N ASP A 345 -5.06 -25.49 -0.32
CA ASP A 345 -4.31 -25.83 0.89
C ASP A 345 -3.12 -24.88 1.08
N LEU A 346 -2.93 -24.40 2.31
CA LEU A 346 -1.84 -23.49 2.68
C LEU A 346 -0.75 -24.27 3.41
N VAL A 347 0.49 -24.19 2.90
CA VAL A 347 1.67 -24.79 3.53
C VAL A 347 2.42 -23.71 4.30
N LEU A 348 2.03 -23.48 5.56
CA LEU A 348 2.74 -22.56 6.44
C LEU A 348 3.88 -23.28 7.16
N LYS A 349 5.01 -22.57 7.34
CA LYS A 349 6.17 -23.08 8.10
C LYS A 349 5.87 -23.20 9.60
N SER A 350 4.95 -22.39 10.10
CA SER A 350 4.51 -22.32 11.49
C SER A 350 3.05 -21.86 11.54
N THR A 351 2.33 -22.26 12.59
CA THR A 351 0.96 -21.81 12.81
C THR A 351 0.95 -20.34 13.26
N PRO A 352 0.30 -19.43 12.53
CA PRO A 352 0.31 -18.01 12.85
C PRO A 352 -0.39 -17.77 14.19
N GLN A 353 0.16 -16.90 15.04
CA GLN A 353 -0.50 -16.49 16.28
C GLN A 353 -1.27 -15.18 16.09
N LYS A 354 -0.93 -14.42 15.04
CA LYS A 354 -1.65 -13.23 14.61
C LYS A 354 -1.72 -13.15 13.09
N VAL A 355 -2.90 -12.87 12.56
CA VAL A 355 -3.17 -12.77 11.13
C VAL A 355 -3.51 -11.32 10.78
N GLY A 356 -2.76 -10.76 9.83
CA GLY A 356 -3.03 -9.45 9.24
C GLY A 356 -3.82 -9.60 7.95
N VAL A 357 -4.82 -8.75 7.73
CA VAL A 357 -5.66 -8.74 6.53
C VAL A 357 -5.55 -7.38 5.87
N PHE A 358 -5.04 -7.35 4.65
CA PHE A 358 -4.93 -6.16 3.81
C PHE A 358 -5.89 -6.23 2.63
N VAL A 359 -6.55 -5.12 2.33
CA VAL A 359 -7.41 -4.99 1.16
C VAL A 359 -7.01 -3.75 0.37
N ASP A 360 -6.88 -3.92 -0.95
CA ASP A 360 -6.78 -2.83 -1.92
C ASP A 360 -7.95 -2.94 -2.89
N HIS A 361 -8.92 -2.03 -2.76
CA HIS A 361 -10.13 -2.07 -3.57
C HIS A 361 -9.84 -1.81 -5.05
N GLU A 362 -8.93 -0.87 -5.32
CA GLU A 362 -8.61 -0.41 -6.68
C GLU A 362 -7.81 -1.46 -7.45
N GLU A 363 -6.86 -2.14 -6.79
CA GLU A 363 -6.06 -3.21 -7.39
C GLU A 363 -6.75 -4.58 -7.35
N GLY A 364 -7.91 -4.69 -6.69
CA GLY A 364 -8.64 -5.96 -6.62
C GLY A 364 -7.91 -7.01 -5.77
N LEU A 365 -7.36 -6.60 -4.63
CA LEU A 365 -6.46 -7.41 -3.80
C LEU A 365 -7.02 -7.66 -2.40
N VAL A 366 -6.92 -8.92 -1.92
CA VAL A 366 -7.03 -9.27 -0.49
C VAL A 366 -5.84 -10.13 -0.10
N SER A 367 -4.96 -9.62 0.76
CA SER A 367 -3.76 -10.32 1.20
C SER A 367 -3.78 -10.63 2.69
N PHE A 368 -3.24 -11.78 3.05
CA PHE A 368 -3.17 -12.30 4.41
C PHE A 368 -1.71 -12.47 4.81
N TYR A 369 -1.36 -12.03 6.01
CA TYR A 369 0.01 -12.07 6.54
C TYR A 369 0.05 -12.76 7.90
N ASP A 370 1.10 -13.54 8.14
CA ASP A 370 1.51 -13.91 9.48
C ASP A 370 2.27 -12.72 10.06
N VAL A 371 1.64 -12.00 10.99
CA VAL A 371 2.18 -10.72 11.49
C VAL A 371 3.48 -10.93 12.26
N ASP A 372 3.62 -12.08 12.93
CA ASP A 372 4.78 -12.34 13.78
C ASP A 372 6.05 -12.61 12.96
N THR A 373 5.90 -13.13 11.74
CA THR A 373 7.01 -13.44 10.82
C THR A 373 7.06 -12.55 9.59
N ALA A 374 6.12 -11.59 9.50
CA ALA A 374 5.76 -10.80 8.34
C ALA A 374 5.41 -11.58 7.06
N ALA A 375 5.40 -12.91 7.09
CA ALA A 375 5.27 -13.73 5.90
C ALA A 375 3.88 -13.60 5.26
N LEU A 376 3.84 -13.45 3.94
CA LEU A 376 2.59 -13.57 3.18
C LEU A 376 2.04 -15.01 3.32
N ILE A 377 0.84 -15.14 3.88
CA ILE A 377 0.09 -16.39 4.00
C ILE A 377 -0.56 -16.72 2.65
N TYR A 378 -1.31 -15.76 2.10
CA TYR A 378 -2.04 -15.93 0.85
C TYR A 378 -2.48 -14.58 0.28
N SER A 379 -2.68 -14.49 -1.04
CA SER A 379 -3.25 -13.29 -1.67
C SER A 379 -4.26 -13.66 -2.74
N PHE A 380 -5.46 -13.10 -2.65
CA PHE A 380 -6.46 -13.12 -3.70
C PHE A 380 -6.22 -11.90 -4.61
N THR A 381 -5.85 -12.16 -5.86
CA THR A 381 -5.51 -11.12 -6.85
C THR A 381 -6.53 -11.08 -7.99
N GLY A 382 -6.66 -9.92 -8.66
CA GLY A 382 -7.57 -9.78 -9.81
C GLY A 382 -9.04 -9.86 -9.42
N CYS A 383 -9.36 -9.53 -8.16
CA CYS A 383 -10.72 -9.53 -7.66
C CYS A 383 -11.47 -8.31 -8.20
N ASN A 384 -12.70 -8.50 -8.66
CA ASN A 384 -13.57 -7.38 -9.01
C ASN A 384 -14.55 -7.09 -7.86
N PHE A 385 -14.29 -6.04 -7.10
CA PHE A 385 -15.14 -5.63 -5.99
C PHE A 385 -16.23 -4.68 -6.47
N THR A 386 -17.46 -5.19 -6.57
CA THR A 386 -18.63 -4.44 -7.00
C THR A 386 -19.39 -3.79 -5.84
N GLU A 387 -19.02 -4.11 -4.59
CA GLU A 387 -19.74 -3.75 -3.38
C GLU A 387 -18.78 -3.45 -2.22
N LYS A 388 -19.35 -2.94 -1.12
CA LYS A 388 -18.63 -2.77 0.14
C LYS A 388 -18.13 -4.11 0.68
N LEU A 389 -16.87 -4.14 1.12
CA LEU A 389 -16.28 -5.27 1.83
C LEU A 389 -16.30 -5.01 3.34
N CYS A 390 -16.64 -6.03 4.11
CA CYS A 390 -16.70 -5.98 5.56
C CYS A 390 -15.68 -6.97 6.14
N PRO A 391 -14.90 -6.60 7.17
CA PRO A 391 -14.11 -7.56 7.93
C PRO A 391 -14.99 -8.67 8.51
N TYR A 392 -14.49 -9.90 8.46
CA TYR A 392 -15.19 -11.12 8.82
C TYR A 392 -14.34 -11.96 9.76
N LEU A 393 -14.92 -12.32 10.90
CA LEU A 393 -14.29 -13.18 11.91
C LEU A 393 -15.26 -14.29 12.29
N ASN A 394 -14.76 -15.53 12.37
CA ASN A 394 -15.51 -16.64 12.93
C ASN A 394 -14.60 -17.40 13.90
N PRO A 395 -14.85 -17.34 15.22
CA PRO A 395 -13.99 -17.99 16.19
C PRO A 395 -14.03 -19.52 16.12
N LYS A 396 -15.05 -20.11 15.46
CA LYS A 396 -15.35 -21.55 15.41
C LYS A 396 -15.42 -22.21 16.81
N HIS A 397 -16.02 -23.38 16.87
CA HIS A 397 -16.03 -24.18 18.09
C HIS A 397 -14.69 -24.88 18.25
N SER A 398 -14.02 -24.72 19.39
CA SER A 398 -12.81 -25.48 19.73
C SER A 398 -13.17 -26.52 20.78
N ASN A 399 -12.86 -27.79 20.50
CA ASN A 399 -13.15 -28.91 21.41
C ASN A 399 -12.10 -29.09 22.53
N GLU A 400 -10.98 -28.35 22.47
CA GLU A 400 -9.77 -28.68 23.24
C GLU A 400 -9.56 -27.81 24.49
N ALA A 401 -10.18 -26.62 24.57
CA ALA A 401 -9.98 -25.67 25.67
C ALA A 401 -11.32 -25.18 26.27
N ASN A 402 -11.42 -25.14 27.60
CA ASN A 402 -12.59 -24.60 28.32
C ASN A 402 -12.16 -23.56 29.39
N PRO A 403 -12.50 -22.27 29.24
CA PRO A 403 -13.19 -21.67 28.09
C PRO A 403 -12.29 -21.57 26.85
N PRO A 404 -12.85 -21.64 25.63
CA PRO A 404 -12.06 -21.58 24.41
C PRO A 404 -11.44 -20.19 24.22
N PRO A 405 -10.20 -20.09 23.67
CA PRO A 405 -9.55 -18.81 23.46
C PRO A 405 -10.32 -17.92 22.45
N PRO A 406 -10.46 -16.61 22.73
CA PRO A 406 -11.13 -15.66 21.84
C PRO A 406 -10.29 -15.38 20.58
N LEU A 407 -10.96 -14.91 19.52
CA LEU A 407 -10.30 -14.06 18.52
C LEU A 407 -10.25 -12.63 19.08
N ILE A 408 -9.11 -11.96 18.94
CA ILE A 408 -8.91 -10.60 19.44
C ILE A 408 -8.47 -9.69 18.30
N ILE A 409 -9.24 -8.65 18.00
CA ILE A 409 -8.85 -7.61 17.05
C ILE A 409 -7.80 -6.73 17.73
N CYS A 410 -6.60 -6.67 17.14
CA CYS A 410 -5.50 -5.90 17.68
C CYS A 410 -5.61 -4.43 17.25
N SER A 411 -5.29 -3.51 18.16
CA SER A 411 -5.08 -2.10 17.81
C SER A 411 -3.69 -1.94 17.23
N ILE A 412 -3.58 -1.22 16.11
CA ILE A 412 -2.31 -0.98 15.41
C ILE A 412 -1.97 0.48 15.62
N ASN A 413 -0.86 0.74 16.30
CA ASN A 413 -0.31 2.09 16.41
C ASN A 413 0.55 2.34 15.17
N PRO A 414 0.26 3.36 14.34
CA PRO A 414 1.04 3.65 13.14
C PRO A 414 2.45 4.22 13.43
N ALA A 415 2.96 4.08 14.66
CA ALA A 415 4.17 4.74 15.16
C ALA A 415 5.29 3.78 15.64
N ASP A 416 5.12 2.46 15.50
CA ASP A 416 6.16 1.47 15.85
C ASP A 416 6.91 0.92 14.62
#